data_AF-A0A955DM19-F1
#
_entry.id   AF-A0A955DM19-F1
#
_cell.length_a   1.000
_cell.length_b   1.000
_cell.length_c   1.000
_cell.angle_alpha   90.00
_cell.angle_beta   90.00
_cell.angle_gamma   90.00
#
_symmetry.space_group_name_H-M   'P 1'
#
loop_
_entity.id
_entity.type
_entity.pdbx_description
1 polymer ?
#
loop_
_entity_poly.entity_id
_entity_poly.type
_entity_poly.pdbx_seq_one_letter_code
_entity_poly.pdbx_strand_id
1 'polypeptide(L)'
;DGSTYDIDLDALTTVQDFIDAVDTASAGDVTVSLTRDRLEFSYNGSGTGAFSIADANGATAATELGIVQSVTANAITATNGAGASLLTLTDRDGDSVTVDIDGLENLSDIIEAINTNAAANNVDLTVSLNSSKNGLRIDDSSGGTVNNLIITGSAAENLGISTGAGGVNANSLRGDNVQLQYVSVASLLSDLNFGRGVGTGSFTITDGLGESATVNIGSDSQTLNDVILEINSRGLAVRAEINENGDGIVLKQDDAELNGQTPFIPIKVVAAGGSVAADLRILGESDTVANAEINGSYEVVVDLETSDSLNDVVNKINAAGVPVSASVINTGTGSQPYRLSLTSEITGTNGELVIDSGDVDLALTSISRGQDAKVFFGSENPEDAFLLSSDTNSLTGVIQDVTIDLLKAGPDAVTITVTRDSDAVVEEVSGFVASFNEIISRINEYDFFDIDSEERGILLGDPTLLSTRNALYQTLLKPATGVGTQYTRLSQIGVKIGDGATLSLDEAKFREALSTDREAVINLFTAFEQETSSTETIAEGITVSTDSQTTTAAGIGRIFEEFLETLVNTSTGVFERADQRFASQIELAQGRIETIDQRVEAQRTRLERQFLSLELALSDLQAQGSAIGGISIPQISF
;
A
#
# COMPACT_ATOMS: atom_id res chain seq x y z
N ASP A 1 35.87 37.16 11.48
CA ASP A 1 37.29 37.50 11.19
C ASP A 1 37.76 37.03 9.82
N GLY A 2 36.94 36.27 9.07
CA GLY A 2 37.35 35.69 7.78
C GLY A 2 38.20 34.42 7.93
N SER A 3 38.30 33.88 9.15
CA SER A 3 38.94 32.60 9.45
C SER A 3 38.01 31.45 9.09
N THR A 4 38.60 30.35 8.62
CA THR A 4 37.90 29.08 8.37
C THR A 4 38.56 28.01 9.21
N TYR A 5 37.75 27.21 9.90
CA TYR A 5 38.18 26.14 10.77
C TYR A 5 37.59 24.83 10.25
N ASP A 6 38.44 23.91 9.80
CA ASP A 6 38.01 22.59 9.34
C ASP A 6 37.98 21.63 10.54
N ILE A 7 36.86 20.93 10.71
CA ILE A 7 36.66 19.95 11.78
C ILE A 7 36.66 18.55 11.17
N ASP A 8 37.61 17.72 11.63
CA ASP A 8 37.69 16.31 11.25
C ASP A 8 36.77 15.48 12.16
N LEU A 9 35.80 14.80 11.56
CA LEU A 9 34.80 13.98 12.26
C LEU A 9 35.21 12.51 12.37
N ASP A 10 36.21 12.03 11.62
CA ASP A 10 36.54 10.60 11.50
C ASP A 10 37.04 9.98 12.81
N ALA A 11 37.60 10.81 13.71
CA ALA A 11 38.16 10.39 14.98
C ALA A 11 37.23 10.63 16.19
N LEU A 12 36.05 11.21 15.98
CA LEU A 12 35.14 11.60 17.05
C LEU A 12 34.13 10.48 17.35
N THR A 13 33.93 10.16 18.62
CA THR A 13 33.05 9.04 19.04
C THR A 13 31.82 9.49 19.81
N THR A 14 31.82 10.73 20.30
CA THR A 14 30.72 11.31 21.07
C THR A 14 30.44 12.75 20.66
N VAL A 15 29.24 13.24 20.97
CA VAL A 15 28.85 14.65 20.76
C VAL A 15 29.75 15.60 21.58
N GLN A 16 30.23 15.16 22.75
CA GLN A 16 31.17 15.94 23.54
C GLN A 16 32.53 16.05 22.85
N ASP A 17 33.02 14.98 22.20
CA ASP A 17 34.26 15.03 21.41
C ASP A 17 34.16 16.07 20.29
N PHE A 18 32.98 16.18 19.66
CA PHE A 18 32.69 17.20 18.64
C PHE A 18 32.69 18.62 19.20
N ILE A 19 32.00 18.85 20.33
CA ILE A 19 31.99 20.16 20.99
C ILE A 19 33.41 20.60 21.34
N ASP A 20 34.20 19.69 21.93
CA ASP A 20 35.58 19.97 22.32
C ASP A 20 36.49 20.21 21.09
N ALA A 21 36.25 19.49 19.99
CA ALA A 21 36.97 19.67 18.73
C ALA A 21 36.72 21.06 18.11
N VAL A 22 35.48 21.54 18.13
CA VAL A 22 35.13 22.88 17.61
C VAL A 22 35.71 23.99 18.48
N ASP A 23 35.60 23.87 19.81
CA ASP A 23 36.16 24.83 20.77
C ASP A 23 37.70 24.90 20.63
N THR A 24 38.35 23.74 20.48
CA THR A 24 39.80 23.65 20.29
C THR A 24 40.25 24.23 18.95
N ALA A 25 39.56 23.90 17.85
CA ALA A 25 39.94 24.36 16.51
C ALA A 25 39.77 25.87 16.34
N SER A 26 38.75 26.45 16.97
CA SER A 26 38.47 27.89 16.93
C SER A 26 39.19 28.69 18.03
N ALA A 27 39.98 28.04 18.89
CA ALA A 27 40.61 28.66 20.07
C ALA A 27 39.62 29.42 20.99
N GLY A 28 38.37 28.95 21.08
CA GLY A 28 37.30 29.54 21.88
C GLY A 28 36.53 30.68 21.20
N ASP A 29 36.86 31.04 19.95
CA ASP A 29 36.08 32.03 19.20
C ASP A 29 34.72 31.48 18.75
N VAL A 30 34.59 30.15 18.61
CA VAL A 30 33.32 29.45 18.37
C VAL A 30 33.09 28.44 19.49
N THR A 31 32.05 28.66 20.27
CA THR A 31 31.62 27.70 21.30
C THR A 31 30.39 26.94 20.84
N VAL A 32 30.38 25.63 21.07
CA VAL A 32 29.23 24.77 20.80
C VAL A 32 28.64 24.30 22.11
N SER A 33 27.33 24.45 22.29
CA SER A 33 26.60 23.89 23.43
C SER A 33 25.57 22.88 22.96
N LEU A 34 25.43 21.78 23.71
CA LEU A 34 24.32 20.85 23.55
C LEU A 34 23.21 21.26 24.50
N THR A 35 22.13 21.80 23.95
CA THR A 35 20.93 22.15 24.72
C THR A 35 19.84 21.14 24.37
N ARG A 36 19.60 20.19 25.28
CA ARG A 36 18.73 19.01 25.08
C ARG A 36 19.14 18.20 23.83
N ASP A 37 18.47 18.43 22.70
CA ASP A 37 18.54 17.59 21.50
C ASP A 37 19.17 18.32 20.30
N ARG A 38 19.78 19.51 20.52
CA ARG A 38 20.36 20.33 19.44
C ARG A 38 21.71 20.93 19.80
N LEU A 39 22.52 21.12 18.77
CA LEU A 39 23.80 21.83 18.82
C LEU A 39 23.57 23.32 18.55
N GLU A 40 24.05 24.16 19.45
CA GLU A 40 23.99 25.61 19.35
C GLU A 40 25.40 26.15 19.18
N PHE A 41 25.63 26.94 18.13
CA PHE A 41 26.94 27.50 17.81
C PHE A 41 26.92 29.00 18.11
N SER A 42 27.79 29.45 18.99
CA SER A 42 27.95 30.86 19.33
C SER A 42 29.33 31.36 18.91
N TYR A 43 29.37 32.48 18.19
CA TYR A 43 30.61 33.16 17.83
C TYR A 43 30.87 34.29 18.83
N ASN A 44 31.95 34.14 19.60
CA ASN A 44 32.39 35.10 20.62
C ASN A 44 33.51 36.02 20.13
N GLY A 45 33.92 35.89 18.86
CA GLY A 45 34.98 36.69 18.27
C GLY A 45 34.57 38.12 17.90
N SER A 46 35.55 38.95 17.52
CA SER A 46 35.36 40.39 17.27
C SER A 46 35.09 40.78 15.80
N GLY A 47 34.86 39.79 14.93
CA GLY A 47 34.63 40.00 13.50
C GLY A 47 33.21 40.46 13.15
N THR A 48 33.07 41.24 12.08
CA THR A 48 31.78 41.75 11.56
C THR A 48 31.28 41.04 10.29
N GLY A 49 31.93 39.93 9.90
CA GLY A 49 31.53 39.11 8.75
C GLY A 49 30.49 38.07 9.15
N ALA A 50 29.74 37.56 8.16
CA ALA A 50 28.77 36.49 8.39
C ALA A 50 29.47 35.23 8.95
N PHE A 51 28.91 34.65 10.00
CA PHE A 51 29.30 33.34 10.50
C PHE A 51 28.57 32.29 9.67
N SER A 52 29.31 31.32 9.12
CA SER A 52 28.74 30.30 8.24
C SER A 52 29.31 28.93 8.55
N ILE A 53 28.42 27.94 8.60
CA ILE A 53 28.74 26.52 8.67
C ILE A 53 28.41 25.94 7.30
N ALA A 54 29.38 25.26 6.70
CA ALA A 54 29.25 24.65 5.39
C ALA A 54 30.03 23.34 5.35
N ASP A 55 29.62 22.47 4.42
CA ASP A 55 30.36 21.27 4.13
C ASP A 55 31.76 21.57 3.55
N ALA A 56 32.76 20.84 4.03
CA ALA A 56 34.14 20.97 3.60
C ALA A 56 34.59 19.78 2.76
N ASN A 57 35.46 20.02 1.77
CA ASN A 57 36.16 18.99 0.98
C ASN A 57 35.25 17.94 0.29
N GLY A 58 33.99 18.29 0.00
CA GLY A 58 33.04 17.39 -0.66
C GLY A 58 32.35 16.39 0.28
N ALA A 59 32.51 16.54 1.60
CA ALA A 59 31.70 15.83 2.58
C ALA A 59 30.27 16.40 2.64
N THR A 60 29.35 15.68 3.28
CA THR A 60 27.95 16.08 3.47
C THR A 60 27.56 16.18 4.95
N ALA A 61 28.53 16.09 5.87
CA ALA A 61 28.26 15.95 7.29
C ALA A 61 27.49 17.13 7.91
N ALA A 62 27.76 18.37 7.50
CA ALA A 62 27.00 19.53 7.98
C ALA A 62 25.56 19.52 7.41
N THR A 63 25.40 19.05 6.17
CA THR A 63 24.09 18.84 5.54
C THR A 63 23.30 17.73 6.23
N GLU A 64 23.94 16.59 6.54
CA GLU A 64 23.36 15.44 7.24
C GLU A 64 22.95 15.77 8.67
N LEU A 65 23.70 16.65 9.34
CA LEU A 65 23.36 17.17 10.66
C LEU A 65 22.34 18.32 10.62
N GLY A 66 21.97 18.80 9.43
CA GLY A 66 21.01 19.90 9.26
C GLY A 66 21.51 21.24 9.80
N ILE A 67 22.83 21.46 9.85
CA ILE A 67 23.46 22.65 10.45
C ILE A 67 24.11 23.59 9.43
N VAL A 68 23.90 23.38 8.13
CA VAL A 68 24.37 24.32 7.09
C VAL A 68 23.58 25.62 7.19
N GLN A 69 24.23 26.70 7.60
CA GLN A 69 23.59 28.01 7.74
C GLN A 69 24.63 29.13 7.57
N SER A 70 24.20 30.30 7.10
CA SER A 70 24.97 31.54 7.12
C SER A 70 24.14 32.64 7.77
N VAL A 71 24.67 33.22 8.86
CA VAL A 71 24.00 34.29 9.61
C VAL A 71 24.94 35.49 9.79
N THR A 72 24.35 36.69 9.80
CA THR A 72 25.05 37.93 10.17
C THR A 72 25.04 38.23 11.67
N ALA A 73 24.52 37.31 12.49
CA ALA A 73 24.43 37.44 13.95
C ALA A 73 25.48 36.56 14.67
N ASN A 74 25.73 36.83 15.94
CA ASN A 74 26.74 36.13 16.76
C ASN A 74 26.31 34.74 17.27
N ALA A 75 25.13 34.23 16.88
CA ALA A 75 24.65 32.90 17.25
C ALA A 75 23.91 32.24 16.08
N ILE A 76 24.22 30.97 15.82
CA ILE A 76 23.50 30.05 14.95
C ILE A 76 22.79 29.05 15.86
N THR A 77 21.46 29.17 15.92
CA THR A 77 20.58 28.12 16.41
C THR A 77 20.11 27.29 15.22
N ALA A 78 20.29 25.97 15.31
CA ALA A 78 19.70 25.02 14.36
C ALA A 78 18.17 25.01 14.55
N THR A 79 17.51 25.99 13.93
CA THR A 79 16.07 26.00 13.68
C THR A 79 15.86 26.57 12.28
N ASN A 80 15.04 25.90 11.48
CA ASN A 80 14.34 26.53 10.38
C ASN A 80 13.64 27.79 10.92
N GLY A 81 13.98 28.96 10.39
CA GLY A 81 13.38 30.24 10.77
C GLY A 81 14.34 31.20 11.47
N ALA A 82 15.28 31.76 10.73
CA ALA A 82 16.01 32.95 11.17
C ALA A 82 15.05 34.15 11.28
N GLY A 83 15.09 34.86 12.41
CA GLY A 83 15.08 36.34 12.36
C GLY A 83 13.87 37.12 12.86
N ALA A 84 13.10 36.61 13.84
CA ALA A 84 11.85 37.29 14.21
C ALA A 84 11.45 37.20 15.69
N SER A 85 12.11 37.97 16.57
CA SER A 85 11.82 37.90 18.01
C SER A 85 10.86 38.96 18.54
N LEU A 86 10.61 40.04 17.78
CA LEU A 86 9.83 41.19 18.25
C LEU A 86 8.40 41.16 17.70
N LEU A 87 7.45 41.31 18.62
CA LEU A 87 6.01 41.39 18.38
C LEU A 87 5.48 42.68 19.03
N THR A 88 4.85 43.57 18.26
CA THR A 88 4.16 44.75 18.80
C THR A 88 2.66 44.56 18.71
N LEU A 89 1.98 44.70 19.84
CA LEU A 89 0.54 44.58 20.00
C LEU A 89 -0.03 45.95 20.34
N THR A 90 -1.08 46.40 19.65
CA THR A 90 -1.78 47.65 19.91
C THR A 90 -3.28 47.39 19.94
N ASP A 91 -3.94 47.72 21.06
CA ASP A 91 -5.39 47.59 21.18
C ASP A 91 -6.16 48.72 20.48
N ARG A 92 -7.49 48.65 20.48
CA ARG A 92 -8.33 49.65 19.83
C ARG A 92 -8.50 50.95 20.63
N ASP A 93 -8.04 51.01 21.87
CA ASP A 93 -7.90 52.25 22.64
C ASP A 93 -6.59 52.98 22.32
N GLY A 94 -5.65 52.27 21.68
CA GLY A 94 -4.39 52.80 21.16
C GLY A 94 -3.20 52.56 22.09
N ASP A 95 -3.37 51.76 23.14
CA ASP A 95 -2.28 51.33 24.01
C ASP A 95 -1.48 50.23 23.33
N SER A 96 -0.15 50.31 23.41
CA SER A 96 0.76 49.43 22.67
C SER A 96 1.88 48.86 23.53
N VAL A 97 2.22 47.60 23.32
CA VAL A 97 3.36 46.92 23.95
C VAL A 97 4.18 46.18 22.89
N THR A 98 5.51 46.18 23.05
CA THR A 98 6.39 45.31 22.27
C THR A 98 6.92 44.19 23.17
N VAL A 99 6.74 42.96 22.72
CA VAL A 99 7.10 41.72 23.40
C VAL A 99 8.25 41.09 22.62
N ASP A 100 9.30 40.73 23.32
CA ASP A 100 10.38 39.91 22.79
C ASP A 100 10.08 38.45 23.14
N ILE A 101 9.99 37.60 22.13
CA ILE A 101 9.74 36.16 22.26
C ILE A 101 11.02 35.35 22.04
N ASP A 102 12.19 36.01 21.99
CA ASP A 102 13.47 35.32 21.89
C ASP A 102 13.67 34.34 23.06
N GLY A 103 14.19 33.15 22.75
CA GLY A 103 14.43 32.08 23.71
C GLY A 103 13.19 31.39 24.28
N LEU A 104 11.97 31.69 23.81
CA LEU A 104 10.76 30.95 24.18
C LEU A 104 10.59 29.71 23.29
N GLU A 105 10.52 28.53 23.91
CA GLU A 105 10.58 27.25 23.19
C GLU A 105 9.20 26.66 22.86
N ASN A 106 8.17 26.98 23.66
CA ASN A 106 6.83 26.39 23.51
C ASN A 106 5.77 27.46 23.27
N LEU A 107 4.74 27.10 22.50
CA LEU A 107 3.62 27.99 22.20
C LEU A 107 2.88 28.46 23.47
N SER A 108 2.83 27.63 24.51
CA SER A 108 2.29 28.01 25.82
C SER A 108 3.08 29.13 26.47
N ASP A 109 4.42 29.07 26.40
CA ASP A 109 5.31 30.08 26.98
C ASP A 109 5.21 31.39 26.19
N ILE A 110 5.08 31.30 24.86
CA ILE A 110 4.83 32.45 23.99
C ILE A 110 3.50 33.12 24.34
N ILE A 111 2.40 32.35 24.44
CA ILE A 111 1.08 32.87 24.80
C ILE A 111 1.12 33.52 26.20
N GLU A 112 1.76 32.88 27.17
CA GLU A 112 1.88 33.42 28.53
C GLU A 112 2.71 34.71 28.57
N ALA A 113 3.83 34.75 27.85
CA ALA A 113 4.68 35.93 27.75
C ALA A 113 3.93 37.11 27.12
N ILE A 114 3.20 36.86 26.04
CA ILE A 114 2.39 37.88 25.37
C ILE A 114 1.30 38.43 26.32
N ASN A 115 0.50 37.55 26.92
CA ASN A 115 -0.59 37.94 27.80
C ASN A 115 -0.09 38.68 29.04
N THR A 116 1.02 38.24 29.63
CA THR A 116 1.62 38.89 30.80
C THR A 116 2.13 40.30 30.46
N ASN A 117 2.78 40.48 29.31
CA ASN A 117 3.27 41.79 28.89
C ASN A 117 2.13 42.73 28.49
N ALA A 118 1.08 42.23 27.83
CA ALA A 118 -0.12 43.00 27.50
C ALA A 118 -0.79 43.55 28.78
N ALA A 119 -1.05 42.66 29.75
CA ALA A 119 -1.64 43.04 31.02
C ALA A 119 -0.77 44.03 31.82
N ALA A 120 0.56 43.87 31.80
CA ALA A 120 1.48 44.76 32.51
C ALA A 120 1.52 46.19 31.94
N ASN A 121 1.18 46.35 30.65
CA ASN A 121 1.24 47.64 29.94
C ASN A 121 -0.14 48.25 29.66
N ASN A 122 -1.21 47.72 30.28
CA ASN A 122 -2.61 48.13 30.06
C ASN A 122 -3.05 47.99 28.58
N VAL A 123 -2.53 46.99 27.88
CA VAL A 123 -3.02 46.61 26.55
C VAL A 123 -4.07 45.54 26.75
N ASP A 124 -5.34 45.85 26.49
CA ASP A 124 -6.50 45.00 26.83
C ASP A 124 -6.73 43.84 25.83
N LEU A 125 -5.63 43.17 25.44
CA LEU A 125 -5.62 42.04 24.50
C LEU A 125 -5.37 40.72 25.21
N THR A 126 -6.09 39.68 24.80
CA THR A 126 -5.86 38.29 25.22
C THR A 126 -5.54 37.43 24.02
N VAL A 127 -4.43 36.70 24.09
CA VAL A 127 -4.00 35.72 23.09
C VAL A 127 -4.28 34.31 23.60
N SER A 128 -4.83 33.46 22.74
CA SER A 128 -5.15 32.06 23.03
C SER A 128 -4.98 31.20 21.77
N LEU A 129 -5.11 29.88 21.87
CA LEU A 129 -5.21 29.01 20.70
C LEU A 129 -6.57 29.23 20.01
N ASN A 130 -6.59 29.20 18.68
CA ASN A 130 -7.83 29.24 17.92
C ASN A 130 -8.66 27.94 18.13
N SER A 131 -9.90 27.92 17.66
CA SER A 131 -10.80 26.77 17.82
C SER A 131 -10.27 25.47 17.19
N SER A 132 -9.45 25.61 16.15
CA SER A 132 -8.86 24.52 15.37
C SER A 132 -7.52 24.06 15.95
N LYS A 133 -6.96 24.78 16.94
CA LYS A 133 -5.65 24.53 17.58
C LYS A 133 -4.43 24.53 16.64
N ASN A 134 -4.57 25.04 15.42
CA ASN A 134 -3.50 25.17 14.43
C ASN A 134 -2.90 26.58 14.38
N GLY A 135 -3.48 27.54 15.10
CA GLY A 135 -3.00 28.92 15.16
C GLY A 135 -3.46 29.65 16.41
N LEU A 136 -3.14 30.95 16.48
CA LEU A 136 -3.48 31.82 17.59
C LEU A 136 -4.78 32.60 17.32
N ARG A 137 -5.44 33.02 18.39
CA ARG A 137 -6.60 33.92 18.39
C ARG A 137 -6.31 35.06 19.35
N ILE A 138 -6.62 36.27 18.92
CA ILE A 138 -6.44 37.49 19.70
C ILE A 138 -7.79 38.14 19.88
N ASP A 139 -8.17 38.38 21.13
CA ASP A 139 -9.42 39.05 21.49
C ASP A 139 -9.09 40.38 22.20
N ASP A 140 -9.72 41.45 21.73
CA ASP A 140 -9.62 42.79 22.28
C ASP A 140 -10.82 43.10 23.19
N SER A 141 -10.52 43.47 24.42
CA SER A 141 -11.48 43.77 25.48
C SER A 141 -11.51 45.25 25.90
N SER A 142 -10.70 46.10 25.27
CA SER A 142 -10.62 47.56 25.52
C SER A 142 -11.97 48.27 25.34
N GLY A 143 -12.75 47.83 24.35
CA GLY A 143 -14.02 48.47 23.97
C GLY A 143 -13.84 49.71 23.07
N GLY A 144 -12.61 50.02 22.68
CA GLY A 144 -12.27 51.08 21.74
C GLY A 144 -12.91 50.86 20.36
N THR A 145 -13.50 51.92 19.77
CA THR A 145 -14.12 51.85 18.43
C THR A 145 -13.47 52.79 17.42
N VAL A 146 -12.49 53.58 17.85
CA VAL A 146 -11.84 54.62 17.03
C VAL A 146 -10.61 54.08 16.29
N ASN A 147 -9.77 53.29 16.97
CA ASN A 147 -8.59 52.69 16.35
C ASN A 147 -8.87 51.25 15.89
N ASN A 148 -7.96 50.74 15.07
CA ASN A 148 -7.94 49.34 14.64
C ASN A 148 -7.04 48.52 15.58
N LEU A 149 -7.31 47.22 15.68
CA LEU A 149 -6.42 46.26 16.32
C LEU A 149 -5.17 46.09 15.43
N ILE A 150 -3.99 46.49 15.93
CA ILE A 150 -2.75 46.47 15.16
C ILE A 150 -1.76 45.51 15.82
N ILE A 151 -1.31 44.52 15.06
CA ILE A 151 -0.34 43.53 15.48
C ILE A 151 0.70 43.44 14.38
N THR A 152 1.94 43.76 14.73
CA THR A 152 3.04 43.90 13.76
C THR A 152 4.33 43.37 14.34
N GLY A 153 5.34 43.23 13.48
CA GLY A 153 6.62 42.67 13.84
C GLY A 153 6.81 41.32 13.17
N SER A 154 8.06 40.95 12.98
CA SER A 154 8.44 39.71 12.34
C SER A 154 7.91 38.48 13.10
N ALA A 155 7.84 38.56 14.44
CA ALA A 155 7.26 37.49 15.24
C ALA A 155 5.75 37.33 14.96
N ALA A 156 5.05 38.43 14.66
CA ALA A 156 3.64 38.39 14.30
C ALA A 156 3.39 37.67 12.97
N GLU A 157 4.29 37.86 12.00
CA GLU A 157 4.21 37.21 10.68
C GLU A 157 4.42 35.70 10.82
N ASN A 158 5.45 35.28 11.57
CA ASN A 158 5.72 33.86 11.79
C ASN A 158 4.65 33.15 12.63
N LEU A 159 4.00 33.87 13.55
CA LEU A 159 2.89 33.34 14.34
C LEU A 159 1.53 33.43 13.62
N GLY A 160 1.49 33.92 12.37
CA GLY A 160 0.25 34.05 11.58
C GLY A 160 -0.75 35.05 12.16
N ILE A 161 -0.32 36.02 12.96
CA ILE A 161 -1.20 37.00 13.66
C ILE A 161 -0.95 38.45 13.22
N SER A 162 -0.12 38.67 12.22
CA SER A 162 0.16 40.01 11.70
C SER A 162 -1.07 40.61 11.03
N THR A 163 -1.47 41.81 11.46
CA THR A 163 -2.51 42.60 10.78
C THR A 163 -1.92 43.66 9.84
N GLY A 164 -0.59 43.70 9.75
CA GLY A 164 0.14 44.78 9.10
C GLY A 164 -0.10 46.14 9.76
N ALA A 165 0.55 47.19 9.23
CA ALA A 165 0.44 48.54 9.79
C ALA A 165 -0.96 49.18 9.69
N GLY A 166 -1.85 48.60 8.87
CA GLY A 166 -3.23 49.08 8.69
C GLY A 166 -4.21 48.60 9.76
N GLY A 167 -3.89 47.50 10.47
CA GLY A 167 -4.74 46.90 11.48
C GLY A 167 -6.06 46.33 10.96
N VAL A 168 -6.82 45.69 11.85
CA VAL A 168 -8.16 45.16 11.57
C VAL A 168 -9.21 45.91 12.40
N ASN A 169 -10.32 46.27 11.77
CA ASN A 169 -11.47 46.87 12.46
C ASN A 169 -12.41 45.78 13.01
N ALA A 170 -11.88 44.91 13.88
CA ALA A 170 -12.64 43.90 14.60
C ALA A 170 -12.15 43.81 16.05
N ASN A 171 -12.96 43.28 16.96
CA ASN A 171 -12.57 43.06 18.36
C ASN A 171 -11.90 41.69 18.56
N SER A 172 -11.71 40.95 17.47
CA SER A 172 -11.09 39.64 17.48
C SER A 172 -10.38 39.43 16.16
N LEU A 173 -9.21 38.80 16.23
CA LEU A 173 -8.44 38.33 15.09
C LEU A 173 -8.23 36.83 15.26
N ARG A 174 -8.63 36.08 14.24
CA ARG A 174 -8.18 34.69 14.06
C ARG A 174 -6.86 34.76 13.30
N GLY A 175 -5.81 34.18 13.86
CA GLY A 175 -4.55 33.99 13.18
C GLY A 175 -4.60 32.82 12.20
N ASP A 176 -3.71 32.86 11.23
CA ASP A 176 -3.54 31.84 10.20
C ASP A 176 -2.99 30.53 10.81
N ASN A 177 -3.03 29.45 10.01
CA ASN A 177 -2.37 28.19 10.36
C ASN A 177 -0.86 28.43 10.44
N VAL A 178 -0.26 28.15 11.59
CA VAL A 178 1.18 28.37 11.86
C VAL A 178 2.05 27.29 11.21
N GLN A 179 1.44 26.24 10.63
CA GLN A 179 2.15 25.17 9.92
C GLN A 179 3.25 24.54 10.80
N LEU A 180 2.85 24.10 12.00
CA LEU A 180 3.77 23.48 12.95
C LEU A 180 4.32 22.19 12.36
N GLN A 181 5.62 22.16 12.09
CA GLN A 181 6.32 20.96 11.66
C GLN A 181 6.13 19.84 12.68
N TYR A 182 5.51 18.74 12.25
CA TYR A 182 5.35 17.52 13.05
C TYR A 182 5.99 16.30 12.39
N VAL A 183 6.46 16.44 11.14
CA VAL A 183 7.24 15.45 10.42
C VAL A 183 8.70 15.91 10.36
N SER A 184 9.60 15.02 10.74
CA SER A 184 11.05 15.21 10.66
C SER A 184 11.69 14.07 9.88
N VAL A 185 12.97 14.22 9.53
CA VAL A 185 13.74 13.12 8.92
C VAL A 185 13.80 11.88 9.83
N ALA A 186 13.73 12.06 11.16
CA ALA A 186 13.73 10.96 12.13
C ALA A 186 12.34 10.33 12.34
N SER A 187 11.27 10.86 11.72
CA SER A 187 9.93 10.29 11.86
C SER A 187 9.89 8.87 11.30
N LEU A 188 9.31 7.94 12.08
CA LEU A 188 9.17 6.54 11.69
C LEU A 188 8.12 6.38 10.60
N LEU A 189 8.41 5.53 9.61
CA LEU A 189 7.47 5.21 8.55
C LEU A 189 6.17 4.59 9.09
N SER A 190 6.23 3.87 10.22
CA SER A 190 5.05 3.30 10.89
C SER A 190 4.06 4.34 11.41
N ASP A 191 4.53 5.54 11.71
CA ASP A 191 3.73 6.58 12.37
C ASP A 191 3.16 7.57 11.34
N LEU A 192 3.67 7.53 10.12
CA LEU A 192 3.19 8.32 8.99
C LEU A 192 1.86 7.79 8.43
N ASN A 193 1.27 8.54 7.48
CA ASN A 193 -0.02 8.22 6.89
C ASN A 193 -1.12 8.06 7.94
N PHE A 194 -1.20 9.05 8.85
CA PHE A 194 -2.17 9.08 9.94
C PHE A 194 -2.07 7.86 10.88
N GLY A 195 -0.85 7.36 11.11
CA GLY A 195 -0.58 6.20 11.96
C GLY A 195 -0.92 4.84 11.34
N ARG A 196 -1.34 4.79 10.07
CA ARG A 196 -1.48 3.52 9.33
C ARG A 196 -0.14 2.92 8.94
N GLY A 197 0.90 3.76 8.98
CA GLY A 197 2.22 3.45 8.48
C GLY A 197 2.31 3.52 6.95
N VAL A 198 3.54 3.67 6.50
CA VAL A 198 3.94 3.51 5.11
C VAL A 198 4.52 2.09 5.00
N GLY A 199 3.91 1.27 4.13
CA GLY A 199 4.34 -0.11 3.94
C GLY A 199 5.68 -0.25 3.21
N THR A 200 6.01 -1.46 2.77
CA THR A 200 7.11 -1.70 1.83
C THR A 200 6.58 -1.71 0.40
N GLY A 201 7.45 -1.40 -0.55
CA GLY A 201 7.06 -1.34 -1.96
C GLY A 201 8.07 -0.63 -2.83
N SER A 202 7.70 -0.40 -4.07
CA SER A 202 8.50 0.30 -5.05
C SER A 202 7.66 1.24 -5.90
N PHE A 203 8.30 2.32 -6.33
CA PHE A 203 7.70 3.31 -7.21
C PHE A 203 8.75 3.88 -8.15
N THR A 204 8.31 4.31 -9.33
CA THR A 204 9.17 4.90 -10.34
C THR A 204 8.96 6.41 -10.35
N ILE A 205 10.03 7.16 -10.16
CA ILE A 205 10.07 8.60 -10.36
C ILE A 205 10.60 8.86 -11.76
N THR A 206 9.94 9.75 -12.50
CA THR A 206 10.43 10.35 -13.74
C THR A 206 10.69 11.82 -13.48
N ASP A 207 11.90 12.28 -13.75
CA ASP A 207 12.28 13.67 -13.53
C ASP A 207 11.85 14.60 -14.67
N GLY A 208 12.16 15.89 -14.52
CA GLY A 208 11.85 16.89 -15.53
C GLY A 208 12.62 16.74 -16.85
N LEU A 209 13.67 15.89 -16.89
CA LEU A 209 14.42 15.59 -18.11
C LEU A 209 13.89 14.34 -18.84
N GLY A 210 12.98 13.60 -18.20
CA GLY A 210 12.43 12.35 -18.72
C GLY A 210 13.23 11.10 -18.35
N GLU A 211 14.23 11.23 -17.48
CA GLU A 211 14.92 10.07 -16.90
C GLU A 211 14.06 9.46 -15.80
N SER A 212 14.03 8.13 -15.74
CA SER A 212 13.23 7.40 -14.77
C SER A 212 14.10 6.49 -13.92
N ALA A 213 13.86 6.49 -12.60
CA ALA A 213 14.47 5.55 -11.68
C ALA A 213 13.42 4.93 -10.76
N THR A 214 13.61 3.64 -10.45
CA THR A 214 12.77 2.93 -9.50
C THR A 214 13.38 3.02 -8.10
N VAL A 215 12.60 3.51 -7.15
CA VAL A 215 12.90 3.55 -5.73
C VAL A 215 12.25 2.33 -5.08
N ASN A 216 13.03 1.55 -4.33
CA ASN A 216 12.54 0.42 -3.55
C ASN A 216 12.66 0.74 -2.06
N ILE A 217 11.55 0.67 -1.33
CA ILE A 217 11.48 0.83 0.12
C ILE A 217 11.26 -0.56 0.71
N GLY A 218 12.33 -1.11 1.29
CA GLY A 218 12.36 -2.44 1.89
C GLY A 218 12.11 -2.40 3.39
N SER A 219 12.29 -3.54 4.06
CA SER A 219 12.20 -3.66 5.52
C SER A 219 13.34 -2.99 6.28
N ASP A 220 14.40 -2.61 5.56
CA ASP A 220 15.57 -1.87 6.03
C ASP A 220 15.32 -0.37 6.13
N SER A 221 14.34 0.18 5.41
CA SER A 221 13.89 1.57 5.55
C SER A 221 12.93 1.69 6.73
N GLN A 222 13.32 2.41 7.78
CA GLN A 222 12.49 2.57 8.99
C GLN A 222 12.02 4.01 9.20
N THR A 223 12.78 4.97 8.69
CA THR A 223 12.56 6.40 8.89
C THR A 223 12.31 7.12 7.57
N LEU A 224 11.76 8.33 7.67
CA LEU A 224 11.61 9.21 6.52
C LEU A 224 12.95 9.61 5.91
N ASN A 225 14.01 9.70 6.72
CA ASN A 225 15.38 9.91 6.25
C ASN A 225 15.81 8.81 5.28
N ASP A 226 15.54 7.55 5.60
CA ASP A 226 15.91 6.42 4.73
C ASP A 226 15.23 6.55 3.36
N VAL A 227 13.95 6.95 3.34
CA VAL A 227 13.22 7.20 2.09
C VAL A 227 13.81 8.37 1.31
N ILE A 228 14.10 9.48 1.98
CA ILE A 228 14.69 10.67 1.34
C ILE A 228 16.05 10.33 0.72
N LEU A 229 16.91 9.61 1.44
CA LEU A 229 18.20 9.16 0.94
C LEU A 229 18.05 8.18 -0.23
N GLU A 230 17.09 7.26 -0.16
CA GLU A 230 16.86 6.28 -1.23
C GLU A 230 16.30 6.91 -2.51
N ILE A 231 15.59 8.04 -2.41
CA ILE A 231 15.16 8.85 -3.55
C ILE A 231 16.35 9.64 -4.11
N ASN A 232 17.06 10.36 -3.25
CA ASN A 232 18.16 11.25 -3.66
C ASN A 232 19.37 10.48 -4.21
N SER A 233 19.55 9.20 -3.84
CA SER A 233 20.62 8.36 -4.36
C SER A 233 20.42 7.88 -5.81
N ARG A 234 19.24 8.13 -6.41
CA ARG A 234 18.92 7.65 -7.76
C ARG A 234 19.56 8.45 -8.90
N GLY A 235 20.16 9.59 -8.61
CA GLY A 235 20.80 10.44 -9.62
C GLY A 235 19.81 11.05 -10.62
N LEU A 236 18.56 11.24 -10.20
CA LEU A 236 17.55 11.98 -10.94
C LEU A 236 17.72 13.49 -10.71
N ALA A 237 17.25 14.32 -11.63
CA ALA A 237 17.17 15.78 -11.43
C ALA A 237 16.00 16.18 -10.51
N VAL A 238 15.80 15.42 -9.43
CA VAL A 238 14.76 15.61 -8.41
C VAL A 238 15.40 15.43 -7.04
N ARG A 239 15.09 16.34 -6.12
CA ARG A 239 15.49 16.29 -4.72
C ARG A 239 14.25 16.08 -3.85
N ALA A 240 14.31 15.04 -3.02
CA ALA A 240 13.38 14.84 -1.92
C ALA A 240 13.88 15.58 -0.67
N GLU A 241 12.98 16.29 -0.01
CA GLU A 241 13.20 16.94 1.27
C GLU A 241 11.90 17.02 2.08
N ILE A 242 11.97 17.42 3.36
CA ILE A 242 10.77 17.74 4.13
C ILE A 242 10.15 19.01 3.55
N ASN A 243 8.83 19.04 3.39
CA ASN A 243 8.15 20.20 2.83
C ASN A 243 8.16 21.39 3.80
N GLU A 244 7.85 22.58 3.29
CA GLU A 244 7.92 23.82 4.07
C GLU A 244 6.90 23.87 5.22
N ASN A 245 5.75 23.19 5.04
CA ASN A 245 4.73 23.04 6.07
C ASN A 245 5.16 22.07 7.19
N GLY A 246 6.22 21.28 6.96
CA GLY A 246 6.73 20.31 7.92
C GLY A 246 5.77 19.16 8.24
N ASP A 247 4.85 18.87 7.31
CA ASP A 247 3.81 17.86 7.45
C ASP A 247 3.98 16.71 6.46
N GLY A 248 5.00 16.74 5.59
CA GLY A 248 5.22 15.71 4.59
C GLY A 248 6.56 15.82 3.88
N ILE A 249 6.72 15.07 2.79
CA ILE A 249 7.86 15.18 1.89
C ILE A 249 7.47 15.95 0.63
N VAL A 250 8.42 16.64 0.05
CA VAL A 250 8.27 17.28 -1.26
C VAL A 250 9.36 16.75 -2.19
N LEU A 251 8.97 16.44 -3.42
CA LEU A 251 9.88 16.18 -4.52
C LEU A 251 9.99 17.45 -5.34
N LYS A 252 11.14 18.13 -5.29
CA LYS A 252 11.39 19.34 -6.06
C LYS A 252 12.37 19.06 -7.18
N GLN A 253 12.20 19.73 -8.30
CA GLN A 253 13.19 19.73 -9.37
C GLN A 253 14.53 20.26 -8.85
N ASP A 254 15.62 19.51 -9.04
CA ASP A 254 16.95 19.95 -8.63
C ASP A 254 17.63 20.72 -9.78
N ASP A 255 17.55 22.05 -9.71
CA ASP A 255 18.10 22.95 -10.75
C ASP A 255 19.62 22.80 -10.97
N ALA A 256 20.37 22.30 -9.96
CA ALA A 256 21.80 22.07 -10.12
C ALA A 256 22.08 20.90 -11.07
N GLU A 257 21.24 19.87 -11.05
CA GLU A 257 21.37 18.67 -11.88
C GLU A 257 20.83 18.87 -13.31
N LEU A 258 19.97 19.87 -13.53
CA LEU A 258 19.40 20.16 -14.86
C LEU A 258 20.43 20.66 -15.89
N ASN A 259 21.58 21.19 -15.45
CA ASN A 259 22.66 21.67 -16.32
C ASN A 259 22.20 22.61 -17.47
N GLY A 260 21.09 23.34 -17.29
CA GLY A 260 20.50 24.23 -18.31
C GLY A 260 19.82 23.53 -19.49
N GLN A 261 19.52 22.23 -19.39
CA GLN A 261 18.81 21.48 -20.42
C GLN A 261 17.33 21.87 -20.48
N THR A 262 16.77 21.96 -21.69
CA THR A 262 15.33 22.21 -21.95
C THR A 262 14.93 21.47 -23.24
N PRO A 263 13.65 21.09 -23.45
CA PRO A 263 12.47 21.35 -22.63
C PRO A 263 12.30 20.39 -21.46
N PHE A 264 11.62 20.85 -20.40
CA PHE A 264 11.24 20.02 -19.25
C PHE A 264 9.91 19.29 -19.49
N ILE A 265 9.70 18.22 -18.74
CA ILE A 265 8.40 17.56 -18.55
C ILE A 265 8.00 17.65 -17.06
N PRO A 266 6.72 17.43 -16.71
CA PRO A 266 6.33 17.30 -15.30
C PRO A 266 7.08 16.16 -14.61
N ILE A 267 7.41 16.34 -13.33
CA ILE A 267 7.86 15.23 -12.48
C ILE A 267 6.68 14.27 -12.38
N LYS A 268 6.95 12.97 -12.51
CA LYS A 268 5.93 11.94 -12.47
C LYS A 268 6.33 10.80 -11.56
N VAL A 269 5.45 10.41 -10.66
CA VAL A 269 5.61 9.26 -9.78
C VAL A 269 4.52 8.24 -10.08
N VAL A 270 4.92 7.00 -10.35
CA VAL A 270 4.02 5.88 -10.61
C VAL A 270 4.35 4.72 -9.67
N ALA A 271 3.31 4.08 -9.12
CA ALA A 271 3.49 2.87 -8.33
C ALA A 271 4.01 1.72 -9.21
N ALA A 272 5.10 1.07 -8.77
CA ALA A 272 5.65 -0.12 -9.40
C ALA A 272 5.31 -1.40 -8.61
N GLY A 273 5.16 -1.29 -7.29
CA GLY A 273 4.66 -2.32 -6.39
C GLY A 273 4.32 -1.76 -5.01
N GLY A 274 3.21 -2.18 -4.39
CA GLY A 274 2.78 -1.67 -3.09
C GLY A 274 2.17 -0.25 -3.12
N SER A 275 1.99 0.34 -1.94
CA SER A 275 1.28 1.62 -1.74
C SER A 275 2.16 2.78 -1.27
N VAL A 276 3.47 2.59 -1.15
CA VAL A 276 4.42 3.55 -0.54
C VAL A 276 4.27 4.98 -1.08
N ALA A 277 4.29 5.16 -2.41
CA ALA A 277 4.14 6.49 -3.00
C ALA A 277 2.76 7.12 -2.74
N ALA A 278 1.71 6.31 -2.63
CA ALA A 278 0.36 6.79 -2.30
C ALA A 278 0.25 7.15 -0.81
N ASP A 279 0.84 6.33 0.06
CA ASP A 279 0.86 6.53 1.51
C ASP A 279 1.67 7.78 1.89
N LEU A 280 2.76 8.06 1.17
CA LEU A 280 3.56 9.29 1.28
C LEU A 280 2.95 10.49 0.54
N ARG A 281 1.80 10.32 -0.11
CA ARG A 281 1.10 11.37 -0.88
C ARG A 281 1.91 11.98 -2.04
N ILE A 282 2.92 11.28 -2.54
CA ILE A 282 3.74 11.72 -3.68
C ILE A 282 3.36 11.07 -5.02
N LEU A 283 2.33 10.22 -5.05
CA LEU A 283 1.86 9.57 -6.28
C LEU A 283 1.12 10.56 -7.18
N GLY A 284 1.61 10.78 -8.41
CA GLY A 284 0.97 11.69 -9.36
C GLY A 284 1.95 12.33 -10.33
N GLU A 285 1.51 13.41 -10.97
CA GLU A 285 2.31 14.27 -11.84
C GLU A 285 2.29 15.69 -11.28
N SER A 286 3.38 16.44 -11.40
CA SER A 286 3.43 17.85 -10.98
C SER A 286 2.54 18.73 -11.87
N ASP A 287 1.90 19.73 -11.29
CA ASP A 287 1.04 20.67 -12.03
C ASP A 287 1.84 21.60 -12.96
N THR A 288 3.10 21.86 -12.60
CA THR A 288 4.03 22.71 -13.34
C THR A 288 5.18 21.91 -13.93
N VAL A 289 5.82 22.51 -14.93
CA VAL A 289 6.98 21.94 -15.65
C VAL A 289 8.28 22.69 -15.32
N ALA A 290 8.19 23.96 -14.93
CA ALA A 290 9.32 24.74 -14.42
C ALA A 290 9.14 24.87 -12.91
N ASN A 291 10.22 24.63 -12.15
CA ASN A 291 10.16 24.47 -10.70
C ASN A 291 9.11 23.42 -10.32
N ALA A 292 9.10 22.31 -11.06
CA ALA A 292 8.16 21.23 -10.86
C ALA A 292 8.33 20.69 -9.43
N GLU A 293 7.21 20.55 -8.71
CA GLU A 293 7.18 19.95 -7.40
C GLU A 293 5.99 19.01 -7.24
N ILE A 294 6.17 17.99 -6.40
CA ILE A 294 5.09 17.14 -5.90
C ILE A 294 5.15 17.20 -4.38
N ASN A 295 4.14 17.82 -3.78
CA ASN A 295 4.04 17.98 -2.33
C ASN A 295 3.18 16.85 -1.73
N GLY A 296 3.83 15.98 -0.96
CA GLY A 296 3.20 14.91 -0.19
C GLY A 296 2.71 15.36 1.18
N SER A 297 2.04 16.52 1.23
CA SER A 297 1.44 17.07 2.45
C SER A 297 0.27 16.19 2.93
N TYR A 298 0.17 15.99 4.25
CA TYR A 298 -0.97 15.30 4.86
C TYR A 298 -2.10 16.28 5.20
N GLU A 299 -1.83 17.58 5.25
CA GLU A 299 -2.84 18.63 5.21
C GLU A 299 -3.50 18.68 3.83
N VAL A 300 -4.83 18.76 3.81
CA VAL A 300 -5.59 18.88 2.56
C VAL A 300 -6.50 20.09 2.64
N VAL A 301 -6.31 21.00 1.69
CA VAL A 301 -7.13 22.19 1.53
C VAL A 301 -8.28 21.88 0.58
N VAL A 302 -9.51 22.20 1.01
CA VAL A 302 -10.72 22.02 0.20
C VAL A 302 -11.32 23.40 -0.09
N ASP A 303 -11.23 23.83 -1.34
CA ASP A 303 -11.75 25.14 -1.76
C ASP A 303 -13.27 25.15 -1.82
N LEU A 304 -13.87 26.05 -1.03
CA LEU A 304 -15.30 26.28 -0.99
C LEU A 304 -15.68 27.60 -1.67
N GLU A 305 -16.76 27.56 -2.44
CA GLU A 305 -17.34 28.73 -3.09
C GLU A 305 -18.60 29.18 -2.35
N THR A 306 -18.90 30.49 -2.39
CA THR A 306 -20.12 31.03 -1.75
C THR A 306 -21.43 30.48 -2.33
N SER A 307 -21.40 29.87 -3.52
CA SER A 307 -22.52 29.19 -4.16
C SER A 307 -22.67 27.71 -3.78
N ASP A 308 -21.69 27.12 -3.09
CA ASP A 308 -21.71 25.71 -2.74
C ASP A 308 -22.87 25.39 -1.79
N SER A 309 -23.62 24.34 -2.12
CA SER A 309 -24.59 23.75 -1.20
C SER A 309 -23.89 22.79 -0.22
N LEU A 310 -24.59 22.39 0.85
CA LEU A 310 -24.06 21.36 1.77
C LEU A 310 -23.71 20.04 1.06
N ASN A 311 -24.43 19.69 -0.01
CA ASN A 311 -24.09 18.51 -0.80
C ASN A 311 -22.81 18.73 -1.62
N ASP A 312 -22.58 19.93 -2.13
CA ASP A 312 -21.35 20.25 -2.86
C ASP A 312 -20.15 20.21 -1.92
N VAL A 313 -20.28 20.75 -0.70
CA VAL A 313 -19.26 20.63 0.36
C VAL A 313 -18.96 19.16 0.67
N VAL A 314 -19.98 18.33 0.88
CA VAL A 314 -19.80 16.88 1.14
C VAL A 314 -19.09 16.20 -0.03
N ASN A 315 -19.49 16.49 -1.27
CA ASN A 315 -18.88 15.89 -2.45
C ASN A 315 -17.42 16.33 -2.61
N LYS A 316 -17.10 17.60 -2.37
CA LYS A 316 -15.73 18.12 -2.42
C LYS A 316 -14.84 17.46 -1.36
N ILE A 317 -15.31 17.33 -0.12
CA ILE A 317 -14.55 16.65 0.95
C ILE A 317 -14.30 15.18 0.61
N ASN A 318 -15.35 14.45 0.20
CA ASN A 318 -15.22 13.03 -0.15
C ASN A 318 -14.35 12.82 -1.41
N ALA A 319 -14.28 13.81 -2.32
CA ALA A 319 -13.44 13.76 -3.51
C ALA A 319 -11.97 14.17 -3.23
N ALA A 320 -11.69 14.80 -2.09
CA ALA A 320 -10.35 15.28 -1.74
C ALA A 320 -9.37 14.14 -1.37
N GLY A 321 -9.83 12.88 -1.33
CA GLY A 321 -8.96 11.72 -1.08
C GLY A 321 -8.39 11.66 0.34
N VAL A 322 -9.00 12.37 1.28
CA VAL A 322 -8.71 12.28 2.71
C VAL A 322 -9.47 11.12 3.33
N PRO A 323 -8.93 10.47 4.38
CA PRO A 323 -9.60 9.39 5.12
C PRO A 323 -10.71 9.94 6.04
N VAL A 324 -11.63 10.72 5.47
CA VAL A 324 -12.75 11.37 6.15
C VAL A 324 -14.03 11.14 5.37
N SER A 325 -15.05 10.62 6.02
CA SER A 325 -16.38 10.48 5.47
C SER A 325 -17.24 11.70 5.84
N ALA A 326 -17.65 12.45 4.81
CA ALA A 326 -18.59 13.56 4.94
C ALA A 326 -20.01 13.13 4.55
N SER A 327 -21.02 13.56 5.31
CA SER A 327 -22.43 13.32 5.01
C SER A 327 -23.35 14.41 5.55
N VAL A 328 -24.54 14.54 4.96
CA VAL A 328 -25.59 15.43 5.49
C VAL A 328 -26.60 14.62 6.30
N ILE A 329 -26.78 15.00 7.56
CA ILE A 329 -27.77 14.42 8.47
C ILE A 329 -28.98 15.35 8.56
N ASN A 330 -30.19 14.81 8.42
CA ASN A 330 -31.43 15.51 8.68
C ASN A 330 -31.93 15.18 10.10
N THR A 331 -31.89 16.13 11.01
CA THR A 331 -32.31 16.00 12.41
C THR A 331 -33.83 16.03 12.59
N GLY A 332 -34.61 16.30 11.53
CA GLY A 332 -36.07 16.30 11.53
C GLY A 332 -36.74 17.36 12.39
N THR A 333 -35.97 18.26 13.01
CA THR A 333 -36.46 19.27 13.97
C THR A 333 -35.85 20.65 13.70
N GLY A 334 -36.63 21.71 13.95
CA GLY A 334 -36.22 23.10 13.74
C GLY A 334 -36.40 23.62 12.31
N SER A 335 -36.14 24.91 12.11
CA SER A 335 -36.21 25.59 10.80
C SER A 335 -35.01 25.28 9.89
N GLN A 336 -33.94 24.72 10.44
CA GLN A 336 -32.73 24.27 9.73
C GLN A 336 -32.36 22.87 10.25
N PRO A 337 -32.96 21.80 9.71
CA PRO A 337 -32.78 20.46 10.24
C PRO A 337 -31.54 19.75 9.68
N TYR A 338 -30.85 20.32 8.70
CA TYR A 338 -29.68 19.70 8.08
C TYR A 338 -28.40 20.03 8.85
N ARG A 339 -27.54 19.03 9.06
CA ARG A 339 -26.21 19.16 9.70
C ARG A 339 -25.18 18.44 8.85
N LEU A 340 -24.00 19.04 8.71
CA LEU A 340 -22.84 18.36 8.16
C LEU A 340 -22.26 17.44 9.25
N SER A 341 -22.02 16.18 8.89
CA SER A 341 -21.35 15.20 9.74
C SER A 341 -20.07 14.77 9.07
N LEU A 342 -18.96 14.86 9.82
CA LEU A 342 -17.62 14.49 9.39
C LEU A 342 -17.14 13.41 10.34
N THR A 343 -16.63 12.31 9.80
CA THR A 343 -16.18 11.16 10.59
C THR A 343 -14.87 10.65 10.01
N SER A 344 -13.85 10.51 10.86
CA SER A 344 -12.57 9.91 10.45
C SER A 344 -12.79 8.45 10.10
N GLU A 345 -12.15 8.00 9.03
CA GLU A 345 -12.06 6.57 8.69
C GLU A 345 -10.96 5.86 9.48
N ILE A 346 -10.12 6.62 10.19
CA ILE A 346 -9.04 6.11 11.03
C ILE A 346 -9.50 6.09 12.47
N THR A 347 -9.25 4.97 13.14
CA THR A 347 -9.54 4.79 14.58
C THR A 347 -8.37 5.28 15.43
N GLY A 348 -8.57 5.30 16.75
CA GLY A 348 -7.51 5.72 17.66
C GLY A 348 -7.35 7.23 17.76
N THR A 349 -6.32 7.66 18.47
CA THR A 349 -5.95 9.07 18.64
C THR A 349 -5.42 9.68 17.36
N ASN A 350 -4.73 8.90 16.51
CA ASN A 350 -4.23 9.32 15.21
C ASN A 350 -5.35 9.71 14.22
N GLY A 351 -6.57 9.19 14.43
CA GLY A 351 -7.75 9.58 13.66
C GLY A 351 -8.43 10.87 14.12
N GLU A 352 -7.86 11.61 15.09
CA GLU A 352 -8.41 12.90 15.52
C GLU A 352 -8.36 13.93 14.39
N LEU A 353 -9.53 14.41 13.97
CA LEU A 353 -9.64 15.39 12.89
C LEU A 353 -9.38 16.80 13.41
N VAL A 354 -8.40 17.46 12.82
CA VAL A 354 -8.19 18.90 12.95
C VAL A 354 -8.78 19.56 11.72
N ILE A 355 -9.79 20.41 11.90
CA ILE A 355 -10.49 21.07 10.80
C ILE A 355 -10.41 22.57 10.99
N ASP A 356 -9.87 23.25 9.99
CA ASP A 356 -9.94 24.69 9.85
C ASP A 356 -10.97 25.05 8.78
N SER A 357 -12.05 25.72 9.18
CA SER A 357 -13.06 26.20 8.23
C SER A 357 -12.78 27.60 7.70
N GLY A 358 -11.64 28.20 8.05
CA GLY A 358 -11.26 29.57 7.70
C GLY A 358 -12.37 30.56 8.03
N ASP A 359 -12.61 31.50 7.10
CA ASP A 359 -13.63 32.54 7.20
C ASP A 359 -15.07 32.04 7.05
N VAL A 360 -15.29 30.82 6.55
CA VAL A 360 -16.63 30.26 6.32
C VAL A 360 -17.33 29.91 7.63
N ASP A 361 -16.56 29.64 8.70
CA ASP A 361 -17.03 29.19 10.01
C ASP A 361 -18.16 28.15 9.92
N LEU A 362 -17.78 26.89 9.72
CA LEU A 362 -18.73 25.78 9.65
C LEU A 362 -19.36 25.44 11.01
N ALA A 363 -19.01 26.16 12.09
CA ALA A 363 -19.52 25.98 13.45
C ALA A 363 -19.51 24.51 13.92
N LEU A 364 -18.42 23.80 13.59
CA LEU A 364 -18.28 22.37 13.86
C LEU A 364 -18.19 22.11 15.37
N THR A 365 -18.85 21.04 15.81
CA THR A 365 -18.78 20.57 17.20
C THR A 365 -18.33 19.12 17.25
N SER A 366 -17.33 18.82 18.07
CA SER A 366 -16.87 17.44 18.27
C SER A 366 -17.90 16.63 19.08
N ILE A 367 -18.52 15.63 18.45
CA ILE A 367 -19.46 14.71 19.09
C ILE A 367 -18.72 13.55 19.77
N SER A 368 -17.67 13.05 19.13
CA SER A 368 -16.80 11.99 19.62
C SER A 368 -15.36 12.26 19.18
N ARG A 369 -14.40 12.06 20.09
CA ARG A 369 -12.97 12.16 19.78
C ARG A 369 -12.41 10.77 19.49
N GLY A 370 -11.46 10.69 18.56
CA GLY A 370 -10.65 9.49 18.35
C GLY A 370 -9.91 9.14 19.63
N GLN A 371 -9.95 7.87 20.04
CA GLN A 371 -9.33 7.37 21.26
C GLN A 371 -8.80 5.97 21.00
N ASP A 372 -7.60 5.70 21.54
CA ASP A 372 -7.01 4.38 21.48
C ASP A 372 -7.75 3.42 22.42
N ALA A 373 -7.89 2.17 21.98
CA ALA A 373 -8.34 1.08 22.81
C ALA A 373 -7.30 0.81 23.90
N LYS A 374 -7.76 0.73 25.15
CA LYS A 374 -6.93 0.49 26.32
C LYS A 374 -7.43 -0.72 27.08
N VAL A 375 -6.58 -1.72 27.25
CA VAL A 375 -6.93 -3.01 27.86
C VAL A 375 -5.88 -3.41 28.88
N PHE A 376 -6.32 -3.92 30.03
CA PHE A 376 -5.42 -4.49 31.02
C PHE A 376 -5.24 -5.99 30.75
N PHE A 377 -3.99 -6.44 30.77
CA PHE A 377 -3.62 -7.83 30.53
C PHE A 377 -2.81 -8.42 31.70
N GLY A 378 -3.06 -9.68 32.04
CA GLY A 378 -2.25 -10.47 32.98
C GLY A 378 -2.75 -10.53 34.43
N SER A 379 -3.67 -9.67 34.86
CA SER A 379 -4.25 -9.71 36.20
C SER A 379 -5.65 -9.10 36.23
N GLU A 380 -6.48 -9.52 37.20
CA GLU A 380 -7.76 -8.88 37.51
C GLU A 380 -7.58 -7.54 38.25
N ASN A 381 -6.42 -7.36 38.91
CA ASN A 381 -6.09 -6.12 39.60
C ASN A 381 -5.32 -5.17 38.65
N PRO A 382 -5.84 -3.96 38.36
CA PRO A 382 -5.19 -3.02 37.44
C PRO A 382 -3.76 -2.61 37.85
N GLU A 383 -3.43 -2.66 39.15
CA GLU A 383 -2.09 -2.31 39.65
C GLU A 383 -1.02 -3.35 39.28
N ASP A 384 -1.43 -4.60 39.07
CA ASP A 384 -0.56 -5.72 38.73
C ASP A 384 -0.66 -6.11 37.24
N ALA A 385 -1.51 -5.41 36.47
CA ALA A 385 -1.78 -5.69 35.07
C ALA A 385 -0.97 -4.78 34.13
N PHE A 386 -0.66 -5.28 32.94
CA PHE A 386 -0.03 -4.49 31.88
C PHE A 386 -1.11 -3.72 31.12
N LEU A 387 -0.93 -2.40 30.99
CA LEU A 387 -1.77 -1.60 30.11
C LEU A 387 -1.29 -1.77 28.66
N LEU A 388 -2.16 -2.33 27.84
CA LEU A 388 -2.01 -2.39 26.40
C LEU A 388 -2.81 -1.26 25.77
N SER A 389 -2.22 -0.59 24.78
CA SER A 389 -2.87 0.44 23.98
C SER A 389 -2.82 0.03 22.52
N SER A 390 -3.92 0.23 21.80
CA SER A 390 -3.97 0.07 20.34
C SER A 390 -4.83 1.17 19.74
N ASP A 391 -4.40 1.64 18.58
CA ASP A 391 -5.12 2.50 17.66
C ASP A 391 -6.41 1.86 17.09
N THR A 392 -6.54 0.53 17.13
CA THR A 392 -7.72 -0.19 16.63
C THR A 392 -8.39 -1.03 17.74
N ASN A 393 -9.59 -1.55 17.43
CA ASN A 393 -10.25 -2.54 18.29
C ASN A 393 -9.73 -3.97 18.09
N SER A 394 -8.66 -4.19 17.33
CA SER A 394 -8.05 -5.50 17.10
C SER A 394 -6.64 -5.50 17.65
N LEU A 395 -6.40 -6.21 18.75
CA LEU A 395 -5.08 -6.37 19.33
C LEU A 395 -4.36 -7.53 18.64
N THR A 396 -3.34 -7.20 17.85
CA THR A 396 -2.43 -8.18 17.23
C THR A 396 -1.05 -8.14 17.89
N GLY A 397 -0.35 -9.27 17.96
CA GLY A 397 1.05 -9.32 18.41
C GLY A 397 1.26 -9.23 19.94
N VAL A 398 0.19 -9.04 20.72
CA VAL A 398 0.23 -9.12 22.19
C VAL A 398 0.60 -10.53 22.65
N ILE A 399 -0.03 -11.52 22.04
CA ILE A 399 0.32 -12.92 22.14
C ILE A 399 0.64 -13.35 20.71
N GLN A 400 1.78 -14.03 20.52
CA GLN A 400 2.19 -14.53 19.22
C GLN A 400 1.07 -15.37 18.59
N ASP A 401 0.77 -15.10 17.32
CA ASP A 401 -0.26 -15.78 16.52
C ASP A 401 -1.70 -15.69 17.06
N VAL A 402 -1.98 -14.74 17.96
CA VAL A 402 -3.33 -14.47 18.47
C VAL A 402 -3.75 -13.05 18.09
N THR A 403 -4.96 -12.94 17.54
CA THR A 403 -5.66 -11.68 17.32
C THR A 403 -6.83 -11.60 18.29
N ILE A 404 -6.96 -10.49 19.02
CA ILE A 404 -8.03 -10.29 20.00
C ILE A 404 -8.89 -9.11 19.56
N ASP A 405 -10.14 -9.39 19.19
CA ASP A 405 -11.12 -8.36 18.85
C ASP A 405 -11.85 -7.83 20.10
N LEU A 406 -11.75 -6.52 20.30
CA LEU A 406 -12.36 -5.78 21.39
C LEU A 406 -13.76 -5.32 20.99
N LEU A 407 -14.77 -5.99 21.52
CA LEU A 407 -16.17 -5.70 21.16
C LEU A 407 -16.83 -4.67 22.08
N LYS A 408 -16.50 -4.71 23.38
CA LYS A 408 -17.15 -3.89 24.40
C LYS A 408 -16.28 -3.76 25.64
N ALA A 409 -16.19 -2.55 26.18
CA ALA A 409 -15.58 -2.31 27.48
C ALA A 409 -16.47 -2.82 28.63
N GLY A 410 -15.84 -3.45 29.64
CA GLY A 410 -16.53 -3.95 30.83
C GLY A 410 -15.55 -4.11 32.00
N PRO A 411 -16.05 -4.13 33.25
CA PRO A 411 -15.22 -4.32 34.45
C PRO A 411 -14.88 -5.79 34.70
N ASP A 412 -15.57 -6.72 34.03
CA ASP A 412 -15.41 -8.16 34.25
C ASP A 412 -14.18 -8.67 33.49
N ALA A 413 -13.34 -9.44 34.19
CA ALA A 413 -12.18 -10.08 33.57
C ALA A 413 -12.64 -11.17 32.58
N VAL A 414 -12.00 -11.22 31.42
CA VAL A 414 -12.25 -12.22 30.37
C VAL A 414 -11.05 -13.15 30.30
N THR A 415 -11.28 -14.45 30.54
CA THR A 415 -10.24 -15.48 30.39
C THR A 415 -10.23 -16.03 28.98
N ILE A 416 -9.15 -15.80 28.25
CA ILE A 416 -8.93 -16.38 26.92
C ILE A 416 -8.18 -17.70 27.09
N THR A 417 -8.76 -18.80 26.59
CA THR A 417 -8.12 -20.12 26.61
C THR A 417 -7.87 -20.58 25.19
N VAL A 418 -6.60 -20.74 24.83
CA VAL A 418 -6.20 -21.27 23.53
C VAL A 418 -6.09 -22.79 23.63
N THR A 419 -6.97 -23.49 22.93
CA THR A 419 -6.95 -24.97 22.84
C THR A 419 -6.65 -25.42 21.43
N ARG A 420 -6.08 -26.62 21.31
CA ARG A 420 -5.80 -27.22 20.00
C ARG A 420 -7.10 -27.69 19.37
N ASP A 421 -7.36 -27.25 18.14
CA ASP A 421 -8.47 -27.76 17.34
C ASP A 421 -8.02 -28.99 16.56
N SER A 422 -8.38 -30.17 17.07
CA SER A 422 -8.15 -31.43 16.36
C SER A 422 -9.30 -31.79 15.42
N ASP A 423 -10.47 -31.15 15.60
CA ASP A 423 -11.66 -31.41 14.79
C ASP A 423 -11.49 -30.80 13.40
N ALA A 424 -10.97 -29.57 13.31
CA ALA A 424 -10.63 -28.94 12.03
C ALA A 424 -9.64 -29.79 11.20
N VAL A 425 -8.65 -30.41 11.84
CA VAL A 425 -7.69 -31.29 11.13
C VAL A 425 -8.34 -32.58 10.63
N VAL A 426 -9.27 -33.16 11.41
CA VAL A 426 -10.03 -34.34 11.00
C VAL A 426 -10.95 -33.99 9.83
N GLU A 427 -11.60 -32.83 9.86
CA GLU A 427 -12.45 -32.33 8.80
C GLU A 427 -11.68 -32.15 7.48
N GLU A 428 -10.47 -31.56 7.54
CA GLU A 428 -9.63 -31.37 6.35
C GLU A 428 -9.21 -32.71 5.71
N VAL A 429 -8.80 -33.69 6.53
CA VAL A 429 -8.45 -35.03 6.03
C VAL A 429 -9.69 -35.78 5.51
N SER A 430 -10.85 -35.57 6.12
CA SER A 430 -12.13 -36.10 5.61
C SER A 430 -12.47 -35.48 4.26
N GLY A 431 -12.26 -34.17 4.08
CA GLY A 431 -12.41 -33.45 2.81
C GLY A 431 -11.49 -33.99 1.71
N PHE A 432 -10.24 -34.31 2.05
CA PHE A 432 -9.31 -35.00 1.15
C PHE A 432 -9.85 -36.37 0.72
N VAL A 433 -10.33 -37.19 1.66
CA VAL A 433 -10.92 -38.52 1.38
C VAL A 433 -12.16 -38.39 0.49
N ALA A 434 -13.03 -37.41 0.76
CA ALA A 434 -14.21 -37.14 -0.03
C ALA A 434 -13.84 -36.75 -1.48
N SER A 435 -12.91 -35.81 -1.65
CA SER A 435 -12.45 -35.35 -2.96
C SER A 435 -11.82 -36.48 -3.79
N PHE A 436 -11.01 -37.34 -3.15
CA PHE A 436 -10.46 -38.52 -3.81
C PHE A 436 -11.57 -39.47 -4.27
N ASN A 437 -12.55 -39.73 -3.41
CA ASN A 437 -13.69 -40.60 -3.73
C ASN A 437 -14.57 -40.02 -4.84
N GLU A 438 -14.73 -38.70 -4.88
CA GLU A 438 -15.43 -38.02 -5.96
C GLU A 438 -14.73 -38.23 -7.31
N ILE A 439 -13.40 -38.10 -7.37
CA ILE A 439 -12.62 -38.39 -8.59
C ILE A 439 -12.82 -39.83 -9.02
N ILE A 440 -12.71 -40.80 -8.10
CA ILE A 440 -12.92 -42.22 -8.42
C ILE A 440 -14.35 -42.47 -8.90
N SER A 441 -15.35 -41.87 -8.25
CA SER A 441 -16.76 -41.96 -8.65
C SER A 441 -16.96 -41.43 -10.08
N ARG A 442 -16.37 -40.27 -10.39
CA ARG A 442 -16.45 -39.65 -11.72
C ARG A 442 -15.76 -40.49 -12.80
N ILE A 443 -14.62 -41.10 -12.48
CA ILE A 443 -13.96 -42.05 -13.39
C ILE A 443 -14.87 -43.25 -13.64
N ASN A 444 -15.46 -43.83 -12.58
CA ASN A 444 -16.34 -44.99 -12.69
C ASN A 444 -17.63 -44.69 -13.47
N GLU A 445 -18.18 -43.47 -13.37
CA GLU A 445 -19.33 -43.02 -14.16
C GLU A 445 -19.06 -43.04 -15.68
N TYR A 446 -17.81 -42.82 -16.09
CA TYR A 446 -17.43 -42.79 -17.50
C TYR A 446 -16.73 -44.05 -18.01
N ASP A 447 -16.22 -44.90 -17.11
CA ASP A 447 -15.49 -46.16 -17.38
C ASP A 447 -16.25 -47.39 -16.84
N PHE A 448 -17.55 -47.53 -17.15
CA PHE A 448 -18.35 -48.69 -16.77
C PHE A 448 -18.83 -49.52 -17.97
N PHE A 449 -19.18 -50.78 -17.70
CA PHE A 449 -19.91 -51.66 -18.60
C PHE A 449 -20.99 -52.38 -17.79
N ASP A 450 -22.26 -52.15 -18.14
CA ASP A 450 -23.40 -52.85 -17.56
C ASP A 450 -23.75 -54.06 -18.43
N ILE A 451 -23.66 -55.26 -17.83
CA ILE A 451 -23.88 -56.53 -18.52
C ILE A 451 -25.37 -56.74 -18.83
N ASP A 452 -26.27 -56.22 -17.99
CA ASP A 452 -27.72 -56.46 -18.10
C ASP A 452 -28.36 -55.50 -19.11
N SER A 453 -27.92 -54.24 -19.15
CA SER A 453 -28.41 -53.24 -20.11
C SER A 453 -27.60 -53.18 -21.42
N GLU A 454 -26.45 -53.87 -21.48
CA GLU A 454 -25.46 -53.76 -22.56
C GLU A 454 -24.98 -52.31 -22.79
N GLU A 455 -25.10 -51.45 -21.78
CA GLU A 455 -24.67 -50.05 -21.84
C GLU A 455 -23.21 -49.91 -21.41
N ARG A 456 -22.51 -48.98 -22.07
CA ARG A 456 -21.11 -48.65 -21.76
C ARG A 456 -20.96 -47.17 -21.46
N GLY A 457 -20.08 -46.86 -20.52
CA GLY A 457 -19.60 -45.51 -20.29
C GLY A 457 -18.93 -44.95 -21.54
N ILE A 458 -19.06 -43.64 -21.76
CA ILE A 458 -18.56 -42.97 -22.97
C ILE A 458 -17.03 -43.07 -23.13
N LEU A 459 -16.30 -43.25 -22.03
CA LEU A 459 -14.84 -43.35 -22.00
C LEU A 459 -14.36 -44.75 -21.59
N LEU A 460 -15.23 -45.77 -21.69
CA LEU A 460 -14.88 -47.15 -21.36
C LEU A 460 -13.65 -47.59 -22.18
N GLY A 461 -12.60 -48.00 -21.48
CA GLY A 461 -11.35 -48.45 -22.09
C GLY A 461 -10.42 -47.33 -22.56
N ASP A 462 -10.70 -46.07 -22.20
CA ASP A 462 -9.77 -44.97 -22.46
C ASP A 462 -8.46 -45.17 -21.67
N PRO A 463 -7.29 -45.18 -22.35
CA PRO A 463 -6.02 -45.45 -21.69
C PRO A 463 -5.61 -44.34 -20.72
N THR A 464 -6.09 -43.11 -20.92
CA THR A 464 -5.77 -41.94 -20.09
C THR A 464 -6.52 -42.01 -18.75
N LEU A 465 -7.80 -42.38 -18.77
CA LEU A 465 -8.56 -42.64 -17.54
C LEU A 465 -7.97 -43.81 -16.74
N LEU A 466 -7.66 -44.91 -17.42
CA LEU A 466 -7.04 -46.09 -16.79
C LEU A 466 -5.67 -45.76 -16.17
N SER A 467 -4.81 -45.01 -16.89
CA SER A 467 -3.52 -44.59 -16.35
C SER A 467 -3.67 -43.64 -15.17
N THR A 468 -4.63 -42.72 -15.24
CA THR A 468 -4.87 -41.75 -14.17
C THR A 468 -5.37 -42.44 -12.90
N ARG A 469 -6.36 -43.33 -13.02
CA ARG A 469 -6.86 -44.13 -11.89
C ARG A 469 -5.74 -44.91 -11.23
N ASN A 470 -4.92 -45.61 -12.02
CA ASN A 470 -3.80 -46.37 -11.48
C ASN A 470 -2.76 -45.46 -10.82
N ALA A 471 -2.43 -44.31 -11.43
CA ALA A 471 -1.46 -43.38 -10.89
C ALA A 471 -1.94 -42.75 -9.56
N LEU A 472 -3.24 -42.42 -9.43
CA LEU A 472 -3.83 -41.95 -8.18
C LEU A 472 -3.61 -42.95 -7.03
N TYR A 473 -3.93 -44.23 -7.25
CA TYR A 473 -3.70 -45.26 -6.22
C TYR A 473 -2.22 -45.49 -5.94
N GLN A 474 -1.35 -45.42 -6.96
CA GLN A 474 0.10 -45.54 -6.75
C GLN A 474 0.62 -44.38 -5.90
N THR A 475 0.20 -43.15 -6.18
CA THR A 475 0.56 -41.95 -5.41
C THR A 475 0.08 -42.06 -3.96
N LEU A 476 -1.15 -42.54 -3.73
CA LEU A 476 -1.68 -42.78 -2.38
C LEU A 476 -0.84 -43.78 -1.56
N LEU A 477 -0.29 -44.81 -2.21
CA LEU A 477 0.49 -45.87 -1.57
C LEU A 477 1.96 -45.49 -1.36
N LYS A 478 2.44 -44.40 -1.95
CA LYS A 478 3.81 -43.93 -1.76
C LYS A 478 4.02 -43.50 -0.30
N PRO A 479 5.15 -43.88 0.32
CA PRO A 479 5.53 -43.31 1.60
C PRO A 479 5.97 -41.85 1.42
N ALA A 480 5.81 -41.05 2.46
CA ALA A 480 6.46 -39.74 2.53
C ALA A 480 7.99 -39.93 2.46
N THR A 481 8.66 -39.04 1.75
CA THR A 481 10.10 -39.11 1.49
C THR A 481 10.86 -38.18 2.42
N GLY A 482 12.00 -38.59 2.96
CA GLY A 482 12.82 -37.76 3.84
C GLY A 482 12.25 -37.48 5.24
N VAL A 483 11.05 -37.98 5.54
CA VAL A 483 10.39 -37.73 6.83
C VAL A 483 10.82 -38.80 7.86
N GLY A 484 11.74 -38.45 8.75
CA GLY A 484 12.27 -39.33 9.82
C GLY A 484 11.31 -39.54 11.01
N THR A 485 10.00 -39.60 10.77
CA THR A 485 8.96 -39.60 11.82
C THR A 485 8.33 -40.97 12.03
N GLN A 486 7.52 -41.10 13.10
CA GLN A 486 6.78 -42.34 13.42
C GLN A 486 5.82 -42.78 12.31
N TYR A 487 5.24 -41.82 11.59
CA TYR A 487 4.32 -42.06 10.48
C TYR A 487 4.97 -41.67 9.15
N THR A 488 4.92 -42.59 8.19
CA THR A 488 5.42 -42.43 6.81
C THR A 488 4.36 -42.77 5.76
N ARG A 489 3.21 -43.34 6.15
CA ARG A 489 2.11 -43.73 5.25
C ARG A 489 0.75 -43.35 5.82
N LEU A 490 -0.18 -42.96 4.94
CA LEU A 490 -1.58 -42.66 5.27
C LEU A 490 -2.29 -43.81 6.02
N SER A 491 -1.98 -45.06 5.70
CA SER A 491 -2.56 -46.23 6.38
C SER A 491 -2.20 -46.32 7.87
N GLN A 492 -1.06 -45.74 8.27
CA GLN A 492 -0.64 -45.74 9.68
C GLN A 492 -1.49 -44.80 10.53
N ILE A 493 -1.97 -43.71 9.94
CA ILE A 493 -2.83 -42.72 10.59
C ILE A 493 -4.34 -42.98 10.37
N GLY A 494 -4.72 -44.11 9.76
CA GLY A 494 -6.12 -44.54 9.65
C GLY A 494 -6.80 -44.26 8.32
N VAL A 495 -6.11 -43.71 7.32
CA VAL A 495 -6.65 -43.57 5.96
C VAL A 495 -6.39 -44.86 5.18
N LYS A 496 -7.45 -45.58 4.81
CA LYS A 496 -7.37 -46.91 4.18
C LYS A 496 -8.26 -47.02 2.94
N ILE A 497 -7.85 -47.86 2.00
CA ILE A 497 -8.68 -48.24 0.86
C ILE A 497 -9.71 -49.26 1.36
N GLY A 498 -10.98 -48.88 1.32
CA GLY A 498 -12.12 -49.72 1.66
C GLY A 498 -12.63 -50.56 0.48
N ASP A 499 -13.82 -51.14 0.66
CA ASP A 499 -14.46 -51.97 -0.35
C ASP A 499 -14.84 -51.13 -1.59
N GLY A 500 -14.71 -51.70 -2.79
CA GLY A 500 -15.00 -50.98 -4.03
C GLY A 500 -13.95 -49.93 -4.43
N ALA A 501 -12.74 -50.00 -3.87
CA ALA A 501 -11.61 -49.12 -4.16
C ALA A 501 -11.79 -47.64 -3.75
N THR A 502 -12.74 -47.35 -2.86
CA THR A 502 -12.88 -46.01 -2.26
C THR A 502 -11.99 -45.85 -1.03
N LEU A 503 -11.56 -44.63 -0.73
CA LEU A 503 -10.90 -44.29 0.53
C LEU A 503 -11.90 -44.19 1.69
N SER A 504 -11.44 -44.56 2.87
CA SER A 504 -12.14 -44.42 4.14
C SER A 504 -11.19 -43.92 5.23
N LEU A 505 -11.69 -43.07 6.12
CA LEU A 505 -10.98 -42.54 7.27
C LEU A 505 -11.43 -43.27 8.53
N ASP A 506 -10.49 -43.87 9.25
CA ASP A 506 -10.68 -44.36 10.62
C ASP A 506 -10.41 -43.21 11.60
N GLU A 507 -11.45 -42.42 11.90
CA GLU A 507 -11.32 -41.22 12.72
C GLU A 507 -10.76 -41.50 14.12
N ALA A 508 -11.10 -42.63 14.72
CA ALA A 508 -10.60 -43.01 16.05
C ALA A 508 -9.07 -43.19 16.02
N LYS A 509 -8.57 -43.91 15.01
CA LYS A 509 -7.14 -44.12 14.81
C LYS A 509 -6.41 -42.83 14.41
N PHE A 510 -7.05 -41.97 13.62
CA PHE A 510 -6.47 -40.68 13.24
C PHE A 510 -6.34 -39.74 14.44
N ARG A 511 -7.37 -39.67 15.29
CA ARG A 511 -7.35 -38.90 16.54
C ARG A 511 -6.31 -39.42 17.52
N GLU A 512 -6.17 -40.75 17.62
CA GLU A 512 -5.10 -41.38 18.42
C GLU A 512 -3.71 -40.96 17.90
N ALA A 513 -3.48 -41.00 16.59
CA ALA A 513 -2.23 -40.56 15.97
C ALA A 513 -1.93 -39.08 16.23
N LEU A 514 -2.92 -38.20 16.08
CA LEU A 514 -2.79 -36.76 16.39
C LEU A 514 -2.48 -36.50 17.87
N SER A 515 -3.06 -37.30 18.78
CA SER A 515 -2.81 -37.16 20.22
C SER A 515 -1.43 -37.69 20.64
N THR A 516 -0.91 -38.69 19.93
CA THR A 516 0.36 -39.36 20.23
C THR A 516 1.53 -38.54 19.70
N ASP A 517 1.49 -38.15 18.42
CA ASP A 517 2.56 -37.40 17.76
C ASP A 517 1.98 -36.54 16.62
N ARG A 518 1.56 -35.32 16.98
CA ARG A 518 0.98 -34.37 16.03
C ARG A 518 2.01 -33.91 15.00
N GLU A 519 3.26 -33.68 15.40
CA GLU A 519 4.30 -33.21 14.47
C GLU A 519 4.58 -34.26 13.40
N ALA A 520 4.61 -35.54 13.76
CA ALA A 520 4.71 -36.62 12.78
C ALA A 520 3.53 -36.64 11.78
N VAL A 521 2.31 -36.35 12.24
CA VAL A 521 1.14 -36.25 11.35
C VAL A 521 1.24 -35.02 10.45
N ILE A 522 1.65 -33.85 10.97
CA ILE A 522 1.87 -32.63 10.18
C ILE A 522 2.91 -32.91 9.10
N ASN A 523 4.08 -33.40 9.48
CA ASN A 523 5.17 -33.70 8.56
C ASN A 523 4.77 -34.75 7.50
N LEU A 524 3.94 -35.74 7.86
CA LEU A 524 3.42 -36.70 6.89
C LEU A 524 2.66 -36.02 5.74
N PHE A 525 1.92 -34.92 6.00
CA PHE A 525 1.16 -34.20 4.98
C PHE A 525 1.95 -33.05 4.35
N THR A 526 2.65 -32.24 5.15
CA THR A 526 3.16 -30.93 4.75
C THR A 526 4.68 -30.82 4.67
N ALA A 527 5.44 -31.89 4.98
CA ALA A 527 6.90 -31.80 4.92
C ALA A 527 7.38 -31.39 3.53
N PHE A 528 8.28 -30.41 3.49
CA PHE A 528 8.89 -29.97 2.25
C PHE A 528 10.26 -29.39 2.54
N GLU A 529 11.28 -30.07 2.03
CA GLU A 529 12.65 -29.59 2.01
C GLU A 529 13.22 -29.76 0.61
N GLN A 530 13.86 -28.71 0.10
CA GLN A 530 14.59 -28.74 -1.16
C GLN A 530 16.03 -28.32 -0.88
N GLU A 531 16.98 -29.12 -1.36
CA GLU A 531 18.33 -28.64 -1.53
C GLU A 531 18.54 -28.17 -2.96
N THR A 532 19.17 -27.00 -3.08
CA THR A 532 19.67 -26.49 -4.34
C THR A 532 21.13 -26.91 -4.44
N SER A 533 21.42 -27.89 -5.30
CA SER A 533 22.81 -28.18 -5.69
C SER A 533 23.18 -27.30 -6.87
N SER A 534 24.27 -26.54 -6.73
CA SER A 534 24.72 -25.55 -7.70
C SER A 534 25.99 -25.94 -8.47
N THR A 535 26.45 -27.20 -8.37
CA THR A 535 27.65 -27.68 -9.08
C THR A 535 27.60 -29.17 -9.44
N GLU A 536 27.68 -29.48 -10.74
CA GLU A 536 27.95 -30.83 -11.28
C GLU A 536 29.40 -30.88 -11.82
N THR A 537 30.19 -31.89 -11.46
CA THR A 537 31.57 -32.04 -11.96
C THR A 537 31.58 -32.93 -13.20
N ILE A 538 31.80 -32.34 -14.39
CA ILE A 538 31.77 -33.06 -15.68
C ILE A 538 33.13 -33.62 -16.11
N ALA A 539 34.22 -33.17 -15.49
CA ALA A 539 35.57 -33.72 -15.62
C ALA A 539 36.42 -33.34 -14.40
N GLU A 540 37.57 -34.01 -14.20
CA GLU A 540 38.51 -33.68 -13.13
C GLU A 540 38.94 -32.20 -13.24
N GLY A 541 38.42 -31.35 -12.34
CA GLY A 541 38.66 -29.90 -12.33
C GLY A 541 37.68 -29.03 -13.13
N ILE A 542 36.59 -29.56 -13.69
CA ILE A 542 35.55 -28.77 -14.38
C ILE A 542 34.19 -28.99 -13.69
N THR A 543 33.68 -27.94 -13.04
CA THR A 543 32.30 -27.87 -12.52
C THR A 543 31.44 -26.99 -13.42
N VAL A 544 30.19 -27.38 -13.62
CA VAL A 544 29.15 -26.59 -14.29
C VAL A 544 28.06 -26.30 -13.28
N SER A 545 27.64 -25.03 -13.16
CA SER A 545 26.43 -24.70 -12.42
C SER A 545 25.23 -25.23 -13.17
N THR A 546 24.68 -26.31 -12.63
CA THR A 546 23.40 -26.86 -13.04
C THR A 546 22.53 -26.64 -11.82
N ASP A 547 21.62 -25.66 -11.85
CA ASP A 547 20.64 -25.49 -10.78
C ASP A 547 19.73 -26.72 -10.79
N SER A 548 20.09 -27.73 -10.00
CA SER A 548 19.23 -28.89 -9.77
C SER A 548 18.63 -28.75 -8.38
N GLN A 549 17.34 -28.46 -8.33
CA GLN A 549 16.56 -28.56 -7.11
C GLN A 549 16.22 -30.03 -6.88
N THR A 550 16.73 -30.60 -5.79
CA THR A 550 16.36 -31.95 -5.37
C THR A 550 15.55 -31.87 -4.10
N THR A 551 14.30 -32.32 -4.15
CA THR A 551 13.43 -32.45 -2.98
C THR A 551 14.00 -33.52 -2.05
N THR A 552 14.53 -33.11 -0.90
CA THR A 552 15.11 -33.99 0.12
C THR A 552 14.05 -34.54 1.06
N ALA A 553 12.98 -33.77 1.31
CA ALA A 553 11.80 -34.24 2.04
C ALA A 553 10.50 -33.82 1.34
N ALA A 554 9.57 -34.75 1.23
CA ALA A 554 8.25 -34.53 0.63
C ALA A 554 7.17 -35.30 1.40
N GLY A 555 6.25 -34.55 2.00
CA GLY A 555 5.00 -35.03 2.55
C GLY A 555 4.03 -35.45 1.45
N ILE A 556 2.98 -36.13 1.86
CA ILE A 556 1.99 -36.72 0.94
C ILE A 556 1.20 -35.64 0.22
N GLY A 557 0.95 -34.48 0.84
CA GLY A 557 0.33 -33.33 0.18
C GLY A 557 1.14 -32.86 -1.02
N ARG A 558 2.45 -32.66 -0.85
CA ARG A 558 3.38 -32.29 -1.92
C ARG A 558 3.46 -33.36 -3.02
N ILE A 559 3.55 -34.64 -2.64
CA ILE A 559 3.56 -35.76 -3.59
C ILE A 559 2.27 -35.79 -4.45
N PHE A 560 1.12 -35.51 -3.83
CA PHE A 560 -0.14 -35.38 -4.56
C PHE A 560 -0.20 -34.14 -5.43
N GLU A 561 0.26 -32.98 -4.93
CA GLU A 561 0.32 -31.74 -5.69
C GLU A 561 1.16 -31.88 -6.96
N GLU A 562 2.40 -32.38 -6.84
CA GLU A 562 3.28 -32.64 -7.99
C GLU A 562 2.60 -33.57 -9.01
N PHE A 563 1.97 -34.64 -8.52
CA PHE A 563 1.23 -35.57 -9.37
C PHE A 563 0.06 -34.89 -10.08
N LEU A 564 -0.77 -34.15 -9.36
CA LEU A 564 -1.93 -33.45 -9.92
C LEU A 564 -1.49 -32.40 -10.95
N GLU A 565 -0.40 -31.67 -10.70
CA GLU A 565 0.17 -30.73 -11.65
C GLU A 565 0.55 -31.43 -12.98
N THR A 566 1.14 -32.63 -12.93
CA THR A 566 1.43 -33.40 -14.16
C THR A 566 0.17 -33.79 -14.96
N LEU A 567 -0.98 -33.86 -14.30
CA LEU A 567 -2.26 -34.17 -14.95
C LEU A 567 -2.90 -32.92 -15.56
N VAL A 568 -2.97 -31.82 -14.80
CA VAL A 568 -3.80 -30.65 -15.12
C VAL A 568 -3.03 -29.46 -15.71
N ASN A 569 -1.69 -29.52 -15.81
CA ASN A 569 -0.91 -28.46 -16.42
C ASN A 569 -1.45 -28.09 -17.82
N THR A 570 -1.71 -26.81 -18.04
CA THR A 570 -2.40 -26.30 -19.25
C THR A 570 -1.60 -26.43 -20.54
N SER A 571 -0.31 -26.73 -20.47
CA SER A 571 0.56 -26.86 -21.64
C SER A 571 1.05 -28.29 -21.84
N THR A 572 1.42 -28.97 -20.75
CA THR A 572 2.04 -30.31 -20.80
C THR A 572 1.30 -31.35 -19.98
N GLY A 573 0.08 -31.06 -19.54
CA GLY A 573 -0.75 -31.98 -18.76
C GLY A 573 -1.16 -33.21 -19.55
N VAL A 574 -1.37 -34.32 -18.83
CA VAL A 574 -1.92 -35.56 -19.41
C VAL A 574 -3.30 -35.32 -20.00
N PHE A 575 -4.15 -34.51 -19.34
CA PHE A 575 -5.50 -34.22 -19.83
C PHE A 575 -5.50 -33.26 -21.02
N GLU A 576 -4.64 -32.24 -21.04
CA GLU A 576 -4.46 -31.36 -22.19
C GLU A 576 -4.06 -32.17 -23.44
N ARG A 577 -3.11 -33.10 -23.30
CA ARG A 577 -2.74 -34.01 -24.40
C ARG A 577 -3.84 -34.97 -24.82
N ALA A 578 -4.76 -35.32 -23.92
CA ALA A 578 -5.93 -36.13 -24.27
C ALA A 578 -6.93 -35.29 -25.06
N ASP A 579 -7.19 -34.04 -24.64
CA ASP A 579 -8.06 -33.11 -25.33
C ASP A 579 -7.56 -32.80 -26.75
N GLN A 580 -6.28 -32.47 -26.90
CA GLN A 580 -5.66 -32.26 -28.22
C GLN A 580 -5.78 -33.48 -29.14
N ARG A 581 -5.69 -34.71 -28.57
CA ARG A 581 -5.91 -35.96 -29.33
C ARG A 581 -7.36 -36.08 -29.79
N PHE A 582 -8.33 -35.76 -28.95
CA PHE A 582 -9.75 -35.75 -29.33
C PHE A 582 -10.06 -34.66 -30.37
N ALA A 583 -9.54 -33.45 -30.19
CA ALA A 583 -9.68 -32.36 -31.15
C ALA A 583 -9.13 -32.74 -32.54
N SER A 584 -7.95 -33.35 -32.58
CA SER A 584 -7.33 -33.83 -33.83
C SER A 584 -8.17 -34.94 -34.50
N GLN A 585 -8.78 -35.84 -33.72
CA GLN A 585 -9.66 -36.88 -34.26
C GLN A 585 -10.95 -36.30 -34.83
N ILE A 586 -11.52 -35.29 -34.17
CA ILE A 586 -12.72 -34.57 -34.64
C ILE A 586 -12.41 -33.85 -35.95
N GLU A 587 -11.29 -33.15 -36.05
CA GLU A 587 -10.87 -32.46 -37.27
C GLU A 587 -10.68 -33.43 -38.44
N LEU A 588 -10.01 -34.57 -38.20
CA LEU A 588 -9.87 -35.62 -39.22
C LEU A 588 -11.21 -36.22 -39.65
N ALA A 589 -12.15 -36.39 -38.72
CA ALA A 589 -13.49 -36.88 -39.02
C ALA A 589 -14.29 -35.86 -39.83
N GLN A 590 -14.22 -34.58 -39.48
CA GLN A 590 -14.87 -33.48 -40.21
C GLN A 590 -14.32 -33.36 -41.64
N GLY A 591 -13.00 -33.40 -41.82
CA GLY A 591 -12.40 -33.38 -43.16
C GLY A 591 -12.80 -34.59 -44.03
N ARG A 592 -13.02 -35.76 -43.42
CA ARG A 592 -13.58 -36.93 -44.14
C ARG A 592 -15.04 -36.72 -44.54
N ILE A 593 -15.85 -36.15 -43.65
CA ILE A 593 -17.26 -35.82 -43.94
C ILE A 593 -17.32 -34.84 -45.12
N GLU A 594 -16.55 -33.77 -45.09
CA GLU A 594 -16.50 -32.79 -46.18
C GLU A 594 -16.10 -33.42 -47.53
N THR A 595 -15.10 -34.30 -47.52
CA THR A 595 -14.68 -35.01 -48.73
C THR A 595 -15.78 -35.91 -49.27
N ILE A 596 -16.54 -36.58 -48.39
CA ILE A 596 -17.68 -37.41 -48.77
C ILE A 596 -18.80 -36.53 -49.33
N ASP A 597 -19.13 -35.43 -48.68
CA ASP A 597 -20.18 -34.50 -49.12
C ASP A 597 -19.88 -33.93 -50.50
N GLN A 598 -18.63 -33.51 -50.76
CA GLN A 598 -18.21 -33.06 -52.09
C GLN A 598 -18.38 -34.15 -53.15
N ARG A 599 -18.09 -35.42 -52.82
CA ARG A 599 -18.27 -36.55 -53.74
C ARG A 599 -19.75 -36.85 -54.01
N VAL A 600 -20.58 -36.81 -52.97
CA VAL A 600 -22.03 -36.99 -53.09
C VAL A 600 -22.62 -35.88 -53.95
N GLU A 601 -22.19 -34.64 -53.76
CA GLU A 601 -22.64 -33.49 -54.54
C GLU A 601 -22.21 -33.55 -56.00
N ALA A 602 -20.96 -33.94 -56.28
CA ALA A 602 -20.49 -34.17 -57.64
C ALA A 602 -21.26 -35.30 -58.34
N GLN A 603 -21.60 -36.37 -57.61
CA GLN A 603 -22.44 -37.45 -58.11
C GLN A 603 -23.86 -36.96 -58.41
N ARG A 604 -24.45 -36.15 -57.54
CA ARG A 604 -25.76 -35.50 -57.75
C ARG A 604 -25.75 -34.65 -59.02
N THR A 605 -24.80 -33.73 -59.15
CA THR A 605 -24.65 -32.87 -60.33
C THR A 605 -24.49 -33.69 -61.62
N ARG A 606 -23.72 -34.79 -61.59
CA ARG A 606 -23.56 -35.67 -62.75
C ARG A 606 -24.88 -36.34 -63.13
N LEU A 607 -25.63 -36.84 -62.15
CA LEU A 607 -26.94 -37.47 -62.37
C LEU A 607 -27.95 -36.46 -62.92
N GLU A 608 -27.97 -35.23 -62.40
CA GLU A 608 -28.83 -34.14 -62.92
C GLU A 608 -28.53 -33.84 -64.40
N ARG A 609 -27.24 -33.76 -64.78
CA ARG A 609 -26.85 -33.57 -66.19
C ARG A 609 -27.28 -34.75 -67.08
N GLN A 610 -27.17 -35.98 -66.59
CA GLN A 610 -27.63 -37.17 -67.32
C GLN A 610 -29.16 -37.18 -67.47
N PHE A 611 -29.90 -36.71 -66.47
CA PHE A 611 -31.35 -36.60 -66.54
C PHE A 611 -31.78 -35.54 -67.56
N LEU A 612 -31.14 -34.36 -67.54
CA LEU A 612 -31.40 -33.31 -68.52
C LEU A 612 -31.08 -33.73 -69.96
N SER A 613 -29.98 -34.47 -70.17
CA SER A 613 -29.65 -34.97 -71.51
C SER A 613 -30.63 -36.04 -71.99
N LEU A 614 -31.12 -36.89 -71.09
CA LEU A 614 -32.20 -37.84 -71.38
C LEU A 614 -33.50 -37.12 -71.72
N GLU A 615 -33.85 -36.05 -71.00
CA GLU A 615 -35.03 -35.23 -71.27
C GLU A 615 -34.96 -34.55 -72.64
N LEU A 616 -33.81 -33.98 -73.00
CA LEU A 616 -33.55 -33.44 -74.34
C LEU A 616 -33.66 -34.52 -75.42
N ALA A 617 -33.04 -35.69 -75.22
CA ALA A 617 -33.13 -36.78 -76.18
C ALA A 617 -34.58 -37.30 -76.35
N LEU A 618 -35.36 -37.35 -75.25
CA LEU A 618 -36.79 -37.67 -75.28
C LEU A 618 -37.60 -36.61 -76.04
N SER A 619 -37.30 -35.32 -75.82
CA SER A 619 -37.92 -34.21 -76.56
C SER A 619 -37.63 -34.31 -78.05
N ASP A 620 -36.36 -34.56 -78.43
CA ASP A 620 -35.96 -34.76 -79.83
C ASP A 620 -36.63 -35.99 -80.45
N LEU A 621 -36.78 -37.09 -79.70
CA LEU A 621 -37.51 -38.27 -80.15
C LEU A 621 -39.01 -37.98 -80.34
N GLN A 622 -39.64 -37.22 -79.45
CA GLN A 622 -41.03 -36.78 -79.62
C GLN A 622 -41.19 -35.84 -80.83
N ALA A 623 -40.23 -34.95 -81.08
CA ALA A 623 -40.20 -34.08 -82.25
C ALA A 623 -40.01 -34.88 -83.55
N GLN A 624 -39.12 -35.88 -83.57
CA GLN A 624 -38.95 -36.79 -84.70
C GLN A 624 -40.18 -37.69 -84.92
N GLY A 625 -40.84 -38.17 -83.85
CA GLY A 625 -42.12 -38.89 -83.95
C GLY A 625 -43.23 -38.04 -84.56
N SER A 626 -43.26 -36.74 -84.22
CA SER A 626 -44.18 -35.76 -84.82
C SER A 626 -43.85 -35.48 -86.30
N ALA A 627 -42.56 -35.41 -86.66
CA ALA A 627 -42.11 -35.25 -88.05
C ALA A 627 -42.42 -36.48 -88.91
N ILE A 628 -42.28 -37.70 -88.37
CA ILE A 628 -42.67 -38.96 -89.03
C ILE A 628 -44.19 -39.05 -89.19
N GLY A 629 -44.96 -38.58 -88.21
CA GLY A 629 -46.43 -38.43 -88.35
C GLY A 629 -46.85 -37.43 -89.44
N GLY A 630 -46.00 -36.45 -89.75
CA GLY A 630 -46.19 -35.49 -90.85
C GLY A 630 -45.83 -36.01 -92.24
N ILE A 631 -45.11 -37.13 -92.34
CA ILE A 631 -44.85 -37.82 -93.62
C ILE A 631 -46.07 -38.70 -93.94
N SER A 632 -47.22 -38.07 -94.21
CA SER A 632 -48.28 -38.73 -94.96
C SER A 632 -47.87 -38.81 -96.43
N ILE A 633 -47.87 -40.02 -96.96
CA ILE A 633 -47.57 -40.37 -98.35
C ILE A 633 -48.53 -39.56 -99.28
N PRO A 634 -48.03 -38.85 -100.31
CA PRO A 634 -48.92 -38.19 -101.26
C PRO A 634 -49.73 -39.22 -102.03
N GLN A 635 -51.04 -39.00 -102.09
CA GLN A 635 -51.95 -39.68 -103.02
C GLN A 635 -51.41 -39.54 -104.45
N ILE A 636 -50.97 -40.65 -105.04
CA ILE A 636 -50.80 -40.78 -106.49
C ILE A 636 -52.21 -40.93 -107.08
N SER A 637 -52.60 -39.99 -107.93
CA SER A 637 -53.66 -40.19 -108.93
C SER A 637 -52.98 -40.25 -110.30
N PHE A 638 -53.15 -41.41 -110.95
CA PHE A 638 -52.76 -41.84 -112.31
C PHE A 638 -51.53 -41.27 -113.00
#